data_AF-A0A085UQJ8-F1
#
_entry.id   AF-A0A085UQJ8-F1
#
_cell.length_a   1.000
_cell.length_b   1.000
_cell.length_c   1.000
_cell.angle_alpha   90.00
_cell.angle_beta   90.00
_cell.angle_gamma   90.00
#
_symmetry.space_group_name_H-M   'P 1'
#
loop_
_entity.id
_entity.type
_entity.pdbx_description
1 polymer ?
#
loop_
_entity_poly.entity_id
_entity_poly.type
_entity_poly.pdbx_seq_one_letter_code
_entity_poly.pdbx_strand_id
1 'polypeptide(L)'
;MRIARSDPAEASQLACFYAYNSLGGELLDVSDRPNIRYSATGELVTSESSAYFARTNIAIQRARNELYQTEIEKGTPPTQILEKIFDFNDALPQRFLEMAGW
;
A
#
# COMPACT_ATOMS: atom_id res chain seq x y z
N MET A 1 5.89 -16.12 -8.63
CA MET A 1 5.33 -15.70 -9.92
C MET A 1 6.44 -15.10 -10.76
N ARG A 2 6.66 -15.55 -12.00
CA ARG A 2 7.66 -14.95 -12.90
C ARG A 2 6.98 -13.77 -13.59
N ILE A 3 7.09 -12.57 -13.01
CA ILE A 3 6.53 -11.37 -13.62
C ILE A 3 7.16 -11.21 -15.00
N ALA A 4 6.30 -11.22 -16.02
CA ALA A 4 6.69 -11.02 -17.41
C ALA A 4 7.52 -9.73 -17.51
N ARG A 5 8.56 -9.74 -18.36
CA ARG A 5 9.38 -8.57 -18.66
C ARG A 5 8.47 -7.45 -19.18
N SER A 6 7.97 -6.60 -18.28
CA SER A 6 7.38 -5.32 -18.63
C SER A 6 8.46 -4.44 -19.23
N ASP A 7 8.05 -3.55 -20.12
CA ASP A 7 8.91 -2.49 -20.65
C ASP A 7 9.59 -1.79 -19.45
N PRO A 8 10.92 -1.61 -19.43
CA PRO A 8 11.60 -0.89 -18.35
C PRO A 8 10.98 0.48 -18.04
N ALA A 9 10.41 1.16 -19.03
CA ALA A 9 9.69 2.42 -18.84
C ALA A 9 8.39 2.22 -18.05
N GLU A 10 7.60 1.20 -18.37
CA GLU A 10 6.39 0.82 -17.64
C GLU A 10 6.71 0.40 -16.21
N ALA A 11 7.74 -0.43 -16.01
CA ALA A 11 8.17 -0.86 -14.68
C ALA A 11 8.61 0.32 -13.80
N SER A 12 9.28 1.32 -14.39
CA SER A 12 9.65 2.56 -13.70
C SER A 12 8.44 3.38 -13.28
N GLN A 13 7.47 3.55 -14.18
CA GLN A 13 6.21 4.24 -13.87
C GLN A 13 5.45 3.53 -12.76
N LEU A 14 5.33 2.21 -12.82
CA LEU A 14 4.66 1.40 -11.81
C LEU A 14 5.40 1.46 -10.47
N ALA A 15 6.73 1.33 -10.44
CA ALA A 15 7.50 1.42 -9.22
C ALA A 15 7.30 2.77 -8.53
N CYS A 16 7.34 3.87 -9.28
CA CYS A 16 7.07 5.21 -8.77
C CYS A 16 5.62 5.36 -8.28
N PHE A 17 4.64 4.90 -9.07
CA PHE A 17 3.23 4.94 -8.69
C PHE A 17 2.98 4.18 -7.38
N TYR A 18 3.50 2.96 -7.28
CA TYR A 18 3.32 2.14 -6.09
C TYR A 18 4.04 2.76 -4.89
N ALA A 19 5.25 3.30 -5.05
CA ALA A 19 5.96 3.98 -3.99
C ALA A 19 5.16 5.17 -3.41
N TYR A 20 4.61 6.04 -4.26
CA TYR A 20 4.09 7.35 -3.83
C TYR A 20 2.57 7.51 -3.81
N ASN A 21 1.84 6.75 -4.63
CA ASN A 21 0.45 7.07 -5.00
C ASN A 21 -0.53 5.91 -4.83
N SER A 22 -0.07 4.72 -4.43
CA SER A 22 -0.96 3.53 -4.34
C SER A 22 -1.63 3.33 -2.98
N LEU A 23 -1.14 3.95 -1.90
CA LEU A 23 -1.82 3.87 -0.61
C LEU A 23 -2.98 4.88 -0.59
N GLY A 24 -4.19 4.36 -0.48
CA GLY A 24 -5.43 5.14 -0.37
C GLY A 24 -5.87 5.40 1.07
N GLY A 25 -7.11 5.85 1.21
CA GLY A 25 -7.80 5.89 2.51
C GLY A 25 -8.36 4.53 2.92
N GLU A 26 -9.06 4.51 4.05
CA GLU A 26 -9.79 3.32 4.51
C GLU A 26 -10.85 2.90 3.48
N LEU A 27 -10.95 1.60 3.19
CA LEU A 27 -12.02 1.03 2.38
C LEU A 27 -13.25 0.78 3.26
N LEU A 28 -14.25 1.67 3.13
CA LEU A 28 -15.42 1.72 4.00
C LEU A 28 -16.69 1.29 3.28
N ASP A 29 -17.47 0.42 3.94
CA ASP A 29 -18.87 0.18 3.62
C ASP A 29 -19.74 1.25 4.29
N VAL A 30 -20.45 2.00 3.46
CA VAL A 30 -21.32 3.12 3.86
C VAL A 30 -22.79 2.86 3.55
N SER A 31 -23.18 1.60 3.29
CA SER A 31 -24.54 1.22 2.92
C SER A 31 -25.53 1.28 4.09
N ASP A 32 -25.07 1.10 5.34
CA ASP A 32 -25.90 1.09 6.57
C ASP A 32 -25.62 2.31 7.47
N ARG A 33 -25.82 3.53 6.97
CA ARG A 33 -25.56 4.74 7.78
C ARG A 33 -26.54 4.85 8.97
N PRO A 34 -26.07 5.21 10.18
CA PRO A 34 -24.74 5.74 10.50
C PRO A 34 -23.66 4.69 10.86
N ASN A 35 -23.97 3.40 10.77
CA ASN A 35 -23.06 2.30 11.11
C ASN A 35 -22.04 2.03 9.99
N ILE A 36 -21.00 2.88 9.91
CA ILE A 36 -19.92 2.69 8.94
C ILE A 36 -19.05 1.50 9.34
N ARG A 37 -18.68 0.65 8.36
CA ARG A 37 -17.89 -0.56 8.58
C ARG A 37 -16.69 -0.63 7.65
N TYR A 38 -15.65 -1.36 8.03
CA TYR A 38 -14.60 -1.75 7.09
C TYR A 38 -15.14 -2.76 6.10
N SER A 39 -14.97 -2.54 4.80
CA SER A 39 -15.58 -3.38 3.77
C SER A 39 -15.11 -4.83 3.81
N ALA A 40 -13.85 -5.08 4.19
CA ALA A 40 -13.28 -6.42 4.22
C ALA A 40 -13.76 -7.26 5.41
N THR A 41 -13.97 -6.65 6.58
CA THR A 41 -14.21 -7.37 7.83
C THR A 41 -15.62 -7.20 8.39
N GLY A 42 -16.34 -6.15 7.98
CA GLY A 42 -17.62 -5.77 8.56
C GLY A 42 -17.50 -5.18 9.98
N GLU A 43 -16.29 -5.04 10.53
CA GLU A 43 -16.05 -4.37 11.81
C GLU A 43 -16.53 -2.91 11.74
N LEU A 44 -17.17 -2.43 12.80
CA LEU A 44 -17.55 -1.02 12.91
C LEU A 44 -16.29 -0.15 12.93
N VAL A 45 -16.33 0.96 12.20
CA VAL A 45 -15.32 2.00 12.29
C VAL A 45 -15.45 2.71 13.62
N THR A 46 -14.34 2.78 14.36
CA THR A 46 -14.24 3.53 15.62
C THR A 46 -13.15 4.61 15.49
N SER A 47 -13.16 5.57 16.40
CA SER A 47 -12.07 6.57 16.47
C SER A 47 -10.71 5.92 16.68
N GLU A 48 -10.66 4.82 17.44
CA GLU A 48 -9.44 4.06 17.68
C GLU A 48 -8.94 3.37 16.40
N SER A 49 -9.83 2.70 15.66
CA SER A 49 -9.46 2.00 14.43
C SER A 49 -9.00 2.97 13.34
N SER A 50 -9.70 4.10 13.14
CA SER A 50 -9.26 5.13 12.19
C SER A 50 -7.93 5.77 12.60
N ALA A 51 -7.70 5.98 13.90
CA ALA A 51 -6.42 6.49 14.38
C ALA A 51 -5.27 5.49 14.20
N TYR A 52 -5.54 4.19 14.36
CA TYR A 52 -4.60 3.12 14.01
C TYR A 52 -4.26 3.15 12.52
N PHE A 53 -5.26 3.20 11.65
CA PHE A 53 -5.05 3.25 10.19
C PHE A 53 -4.22 4.47 9.80
N ALA A 54 -4.60 5.66 10.26
CA ALA A 54 -3.91 6.90 9.90
C ALA A 54 -2.42 6.88 10.28
N ARG A 55 -2.09 6.46 11.51
CA ARG A 55 -0.70 6.35 11.97
C ARG A 55 0.09 5.31 11.17
N THR A 56 -0.53 4.16 10.92
CA THR A 56 0.09 3.05 10.19
C THR A 56 0.31 3.43 8.72
N ASN A 57 -0.66 4.05 8.07
CA ASN A 57 -0.57 4.52 6.69
C ASN A 57 0.58 5.51 6.49
N ILE A 58 0.74 6.48 7.41
CA ILE A 58 1.85 7.46 7.35
C ILE A 58 3.21 6.75 7.47
N ALA A 59 3.33 5.78 8.38
CA ALA A 59 4.58 5.04 8.58
C ALA A 59 4.92 4.19 7.34
N ILE A 60 3.95 3.48 6.78
CA ILE A 60 4.11 2.65 5.58
C ILE A 60 4.45 3.52 4.37
N GLN A 61 3.76 4.64 4.17
CA GLN A 61 4.05 5.56 3.07
C GLN A 61 5.49 6.09 3.14
N ARG A 62 5.97 6.43 4.34
CA ARG A 62 7.37 6.84 4.54
C ARG A 62 8.34 5.72 4.17
N ALA A 63 8.09 4.50 4.67
CA ALA A 63 8.95 3.35 4.41
C ALA A 63 9.01 2.99 2.92
N ARG A 64 7.89 3.03 2.19
CA ARG A 64 7.86 2.79 0.73
C ARG A 64 8.63 3.84 -0.05
N ASN A 65 8.48 5.12 0.32
CA ASN A 65 9.23 6.21 -0.30
C ASN A 65 10.74 6.03 -0.10
N GLU A 66 11.15 5.66 1.12
CA GLU A 66 12.56 5.43 1.47
C GLU A 66 13.15 4.21 0.74
N LEU A 67 12.39 3.11 0.66
CA LEU A 67 12.76 1.92 -0.12
C LEU A 67 12.98 2.29 -1.59
N TYR A 68 12.03 3.01 -2.20
CA TYR A 68 12.14 3.42 -3.60
C TYR A 68 13.38 4.29 -3.84
N GLN A 69 13.57 5.35 -3.05
CA GLN A 69 14.71 6.27 -3.22
C GLN A 69 16.04 5.56 -3.03
N THR A 70 16.15 4.74 -1.98
CA THR A 70 17.36 3.96 -1.69
C THR A 70 17.73 3.03 -2.85
N GLU A 71 16.75 2.38 -3.48
CA GLU A 71 17.02 1.47 -4.59
C GLU A 71 17.31 2.22 -5.90
N ILE A 72 16.71 3.39 -6.11
CA ILE A 72 17.08 4.29 -7.23
C ILE A 72 18.55 4.73 -7.10
N GLU A 73 18.98 5.14 -5.91
CA GLU A 73 20.37 5.56 -5.65
C GLU A 73 21.39 4.44 -5.88
N LYS A 74 21.00 3.18 -5.61
CA LYS A 74 21.83 1.99 -5.91
C LYS A 74 21.91 1.66 -7.40
N GLY A 75 21.08 2.26 -8.24
CA GLY A 75 20.93 1.89 -9.65
C GLY A 75 20.20 0.56 -9.84
N THR A 76 19.35 0.16 -8.89
CA THR A 76 18.55 -1.07 -8.99
C THR A 76 17.61 -0.99 -10.20
N PRO A 77 17.50 -2.04 -11.04
CA PRO A 77 16.58 -2.04 -12.18
C PRO A 77 15.12 -1.80 -11.74
N PRO A 78 14.32 -1.00 -12.45
CA PRO A 78 12.96 -0.65 -12.05
C PRO A 78 12.04 -1.85 -11.77
N THR A 79 12.18 -2.94 -12.54
CA THR A 79 11.43 -4.18 -12.31
C THR A 79 11.71 -4.79 -10.94
N GLN A 80 12.97 -4.75 -10.48
CA GLN A 80 13.35 -5.24 -9.15
C GLN A 80 12.90 -4.29 -8.04
N ILE A 81 12.86 -2.97 -8.29
CA ILE A 81 12.28 -2.00 -7.34
C ILE A 81 10.78 -2.30 -7.16
N LEU A 82 10.07 -2.54 -8.26
CA LEU A 82 8.66 -2.90 -8.23
C LEU A 82 8.41 -4.20 -7.44
N GLU A 83 9.19 -5.25 -7.70
CA GLU A 83 9.14 -6.51 -6.94
C GLU A 83 9.37 -6.28 -5.44
N LYS A 84 10.39 -5.51 -5.06
CA LYS A 84 10.65 -5.17 -3.65
C LYS A 84 9.51 -4.41 -2.99
N ILE A 85 8.83 -3.53 -3.72
CA ILE A 85 7.67 -2.81 -3.20
C ILE A 85 6.49 -3.77 -2.98
N PHE A 86 6.29 -4.74 -3.85
CA PHE A 86 5.26 -5.77 -3.66
C PHE A 86 5.60 -6.70 -2.49
N ASP A 87 6.85 -7.16 -2.38
CA ASP A 87 7.31 -7.96 -1.24
C ASP A 87 7.13 -7.19 0.09
N PHE A 88 7.42 -5.88 0.09
CA PHE A 88 7.17 -5.02 1.24
C PHE A 88 5.68 -4.96 1.60
N ASN A 89 4.79 -4.83 0.61
CA ASN A 89 3.35 -4.80 0.81
C ASN A 89 2.80 -6.13 1.34
N ASP A 90 3.26 -7.25 0.80
CA ASP A 90 2.86 -8.60 1.22
C ASP A 90 3.26 -8.90 2.69
N ALA A 91 4.24 -8.18 3.22
CA ALA A 91 4.70 -8.28 4.60
C ALA A 91 3.99 -7.31 5.58
N LEU A 92 3.06 -6.47 5.10
CA LEU A 92 2.35 -5.52 5.95
C LEU A 92 1.41 -6.21 6.95
N PRO A 93 1.03 -5.52 8.05
CA PRO A 93 0.07 -6.08 9.00
C PRO A 93 -1.26 -6.39 8.30
N GLN A 94 -1.74 -7.62 8.44
CA GLN A 94 -3.01 -8.08 7.84
C GLN A 94 -4.18 -7.12 8.13
N ARG A 95 -4.28 -6.64 9.38
CA ARG A 95 -5.31 -5.67 9.79
C ARG A 95 -5.26 -4.39 8.95
N PHE A 96 -4.07 -3.89 8.63
CA PHE A 96 -3.93 -2.71 7.79
C PHE A 96 -4.35 -2.99 6.35
N LEU A 97 -3.94 -4.12 5.78
CA LEU A 97 -4.30 -4.52 4.41
C LEU A 97 -5.82 -4.63 4.24
N GLU A 98 -6.51 -5.28 5.19
CA GLU A 98 -7.97 -5.40 5.22
C GLU A 98 -8.67 -4.03 5.28
N MET A 99 -8.13 -3.10 6.08
CA MET A 99 -8.67 -1.75 6.19
C MET A 99 -8.40 -0.90 4.94
N ALA A 100 -7.30 -1.16 4.22
CA ALA A 100 -6.93 -0.45 3.00
C ALA A 100 -7.61 -1.02 1.74
N GLY A 101 -8.18 -2.23 1.82
CA GLY A 101 -8.70 -2.94 0.65
C GLY A 101 -7.60 -3.43 -0.29
N TRP A 102 -6.45 -3.79 0.27
CA TRP A 102 -5.28 -4.29 -0.47
C TRP A 102 -5.28 -5.82 -0.55
#